data_AF-A0A2R6KML6-F1
#
_entry.id   AF-A0A2R6KML6-F1
#
_cell.length_a   1.000
_cell.length_b   1.000
_cell.length_c   1.000
_cell.angle_alpha   90.00
_cell.angle_beta   90.00
_cell.angle_gamma   90.00
#
_symmetry.space_group_name_H-M   'P 1'
#
loop_
_entity.id
_entity.type
_entity.pdbx_description
1 polymer ?
#
loop_
_entity_poly.entity_id
_entity_poly.type
_entity_poly.pdbx_seq_one_letter_code
_entity_poly.pdbx_strand_id
1 'polypeptide(L)' 'FGASEVLDALRFDGPLTAEEAFEAIREAVPRWERDRHADWESEWRERTERLLDWSVAFGLASRDGDRYAAVGA' A
#
# COMPACT_ATOMS: atom_id res chain seq x y z
N PHE A 1 -6.76 -0.09 9.09
CA PHE A 1 -6.29 -1.19 8.26
C PHE A 1 -5.96 -0.65 6.87
N GLY A 2 -4.78 -0.96 6.36
CA GLY A 2 -4.24 -0.53 5.07
C GLY A 2 -2.95 0.30 5.22
N ALA A 3 -2.99 1.40 5.99
CA ALA A 3 -1.84 2.32 6.06
C ALA A 3 -0.60 1.70 6.72
N SER A 4 -0.77 1.04 7.86
CA SER A 4 0.34 0.38 8.56
C SER A 4 0.91 -0.76 7.74
N GLU A 5 0.04 -1.55 7.13
CA GLU A 5 0.41 -2.69 6.30
C GLU A 5 1.19 -2.25 5.05
N VAL A 6 0.79 -1.16 4.39
CA VAL A 6 1.54 -0.57 3.27
C VAL A 6 2.91 -0.07 3.73
N LEU A 7 2.99 0.63 4.86
CA LEU A 7 4.27 1.11 5.39
C LEU A 7 5.19 -0.03 5.83
N ASP A 8 4.64 -1.12 6.36
CA ASP A 8 5.40 -2.33 6.70
C ASP A 8 5.94 -3.01 5.45
N ALA A 9 5.15 -3.15 4.39
CA ALA A 9 5.62 -3.66 3.11
C ALA A 9 6.82 -2.85 2.58
N LEU A 10 6.74 -1.51 2.62
CA LEU A 10 7.87 -0.65 2.23
C LEU A 10 9.11 -0.82 3.12
N ARG A 11 8.94 -1.13 4.41
CA ARG A 11 10.05 -1.33 5.36
C ARG A 11 10.74 -2.67 5.18
N PHE A 12 9.98 -3.73 4.94
CA PHE A 12 10.51 -5.10 4.95
C PHE A 12 10.85 -5.62 3.55
N ASP A 13 10.13 -5.16 2.52
CA ASP A 13 10.29 -5.65 1.15
C ASP A 13 11.08 -4.66 0.27
N GLY A 14 11.32 -3.44 0.77
CA GLY A 14 12.11 -2.40 0.13
C GLY A 14 11.28 -1.44 -0.73
N PRO A 15 11.90 -0.73 -1.69
CA PRO A 15 11.17 0.20 -2.55
C PRO A 15 10.22 -0.52 -3.52
N LEU A 16 8.91 -0.31 -3.34
CA LEU A 16 7.86 -0.99 -4.10
C LEU A 16 7.09 -0.02 -5.00
N THR A 17 6.63 -0.51 -6.14
CA THR A 17 5.54 0.12 -6.90
C THR A 17 4.20 -0.04 -6.17
N ALA A 18 3.17 0.71 -6.57
CA ALA A 18 1.83 0.57 -5.99
C ALA A 18 1.24 -0.84 -6.18
N GLU A 19 1.52 -1.47 -7.32
CA GLU A 19 1.13 -2.84 -7.62
C GLU A 19 1.81 -3.85 -6.69
N GLU A 20 3.13 -3.75 -6.56
CA GLU A 20 3.92 -4.63 -5.68
C GLU A 20 3.48 -4.47 -4.22
N ALA A 21 3.20 -3.24 -3.78
CA ALA A 21 2.68 -2.97 -2.43
C ALA A 21 1.28 -3.57 -2.20
N PHE A 22 0.40 -3.54 -3.20
CA PHE A 22 -0.91 -4.18 -3.09
C PHE A 22 -0.77 -5.70 -2.95
N GLU A 23 0.05 -6.34 -3.80
CA GLU A 23 0.27 -7.79 -3.72
C GLU A 23 0.87 -8.19 -2.37
N ALA A 24 1.79 -7.40 -1.81
CA ALA A 24 2.37 -7.64 -0.49
C ALA A 24 1.33 -7.65 0.66
N ILE A 25 0.30 -6.80 0.58
CA ILE A 25 -0.74 -6.72 1.63
C ILE A 25 -2.01 -7.50 1.29
N ARG A 26 -2.11 -8.07 0.08
CA ARG A 26 -3.34 -8.67 -0.47
C ARG A 26 -3.93 -9.71 0.46
N GLU A 27 -3.09 -10.61 0.98
CA GLU A 27 -3.52 -11.67 1.90
C GLU A 27 -3.96 -11.15 3.26
N ALA A 28 -3.40 -10.02 3.71
CA ALA A 28 -3.75 -9.38 4.97
C ALA A 28 -5.09 -8.64 4.91
N VAL A 29 -5.59 -8.27 3.72
CA VAL A 29 -6.88 -7.58 3.56
C VAL A 29 -8.01 -8.39 4.22
N PRO A 30 -8.69 -7.85 5.25
CA PRO A 30 -9.71 -8.58 5.99
C PRO A 30 -10.85 -9.02 5.09
N ARG A 31 -11.41 -10.20 5.39
CA ARG A 31 -12.56 -10.74 4.65
C ARG A 31 -13.73 -9.77 4.55
N TRP A 32 -14.02 -9.02 5.63
CA TRP A 32 -15.11 -8.04 5.61
C TRP A 32 -14.89 -6.89 4.63
N GLU A 33 -13.63 -6.56 4.29
CA GLU A 33 -13.34 -5.60 3.22
C GLU A 33 -13.44 -6.23 1.84
N ARG A 34 -13.04 -7.49 1.70
CA ARG A 34 -13.20 -8.24 0.44
C ARG A 34 -14.68 -8.43 0.09
N ASP A 35 -15.52 -8.65 1.10
CA ASP A 35 -16.96 -8.85 0.92
C ASP A 35 -17.72 -7.52 0.62
N ARG A 36 -17.05 -6.35 0.72
CA ARG A 36 -17.68 -5.04 0.54
C ARG A 36 -17.99 -4.70 -0.92
N HIS A 37 -17.20 -5.24 -1.85
CA HIS A 37 -17.29 -4.99 -3.28
C HIS A 37 -17.06 -6.28 -4.06
N ALA A 38 -17.79 -6.50 -5.16
CA ALA A 38 -17.61 -7.68 -5.99
C ALA A 38 -16.21 -7.75 -6.63
N ASP A 39 -15.63 -6.60 -6.98
CA ASP A 39 -14.27 -6.43 -7.46
C ASP A 39 -13.42 -5.69 -6.42
N TRP A 40 -13.27 -6.32 -5.24
CA TRP A 40 -12.54 -5.72 -4.13
C TRP A 40 -11.05 -5.50 -4.44
N GLU A 41 -10.47 -6.28 -5.36
CA GLU A 41 -9.05 -6.19 -5.71
C GLU A 41 -8.75 -4.89 -6.45
N SER A 42 -9.56 -4.53 -7.46
CA SER A 42 -9.45 -3.25 -8.15
C SER A 42 -9.59 -2.07 -7.18
N GLU A 43 -10.59 -2.13 -6.29
CA GLU A 43 -10.81 -1.12 -5.25
C GLU A 43 -9.60 -0.99 -4.30
N TRP A 44 -8.98 -2.11 -3.94
CA TRP A 44 -7.83 -2.13 -3.06
C TRP A 44 -6.52 -1.73 -3.74
N ARG A 45 -6.37 -1.94 -5.05
CA ARG A 45 -5.25 -1.41 -5.83
C ARG A 45 -5.25 0.12 -5.82
N GLU A 46 -6.38 0.74 -6.16
CA GLU A 46 -6.52 2.19 -6.10
C GLU A 46 -6.39 2.73 -4.66
N ARG A 47 -6.91 1.99 -3.67
CA ARG A 47 -6.75 2.35 -2.26
C ARG A 47 -5.28 2.32 -1.84
N THR A 48 -4.53 1.31 -2.28
CA THR A 48 -3.09 1.18 -1.98
C THR A 48 -2.31 2.34 -2.56
N GLU A 49 -2.58 2.71 -3.81
CA GLU A 49 -1.98 3.90 -4.42
C GLU A 49 -2.27 5.18 -3.61
N ARG A 50 -3.53 5.41 -3.23
CA ARG A 50 -3.90 6.57 -2.40
C ARG A 50 -3.21 6.56 -1.02
N LEU A 51 -3.05 5.39 -0.40
CA LEU A 51 -2.36 5.25 0.88
C LEU A 51 -0.86 5.56 0.76
N LEU A 52 -0.23 5.15 -0.35
CA LEU A 52 1.16 5.47 -0.67
C LEU A 52 1.35 6.96 -0.91
N ASP A 53 0.50 7.58 -1.73
CA ASP A 53 0.54 9.02 -1.99
C ASP A 53 0.31 9.84 -0.72
N TRP A 54 -0.60 9.40 0.16
CA TRP A 54 -0.77 10.02 1.48
C TRP A 54 0.46 9.83 2.37
N SER A 55 1.07 8.64 2.35
CA SER A 55 2.30 8.39 3.10
C SER A 55 3.42 9.34 2.67
N VAL A 56 3.51 9.65 1.38
CA VAL A 56 4.41 10.69 0.86
C VAL A 56 4.02 12.07 1.35
N ALA A 57 2.74 12.44 1.23
CA ALA A 57 2.25 13.75 1.67
C ALA A 57 2.49 14.01 3.18
N PHE A 58 2.46 12.95 3.99
CA PHE A 58 2.73 13.01 5.44
C PHE A 58 4.22 12.79 5.81
N GLY A 59 5.12 12.62 4.83
CA GLY A 59 6.54 12.43 5.06
C GLY A 59 6.92 11.07 5.68
N LEU A 60 6.05 10.07 5.55
CA LEU A 60 6.26 8.69 6.00
C LEU A 60 6.91 7.82 4.92
N ALA A 61 6.80 8.24 3.66
CA ALA A 61 7.42 7.60 2.51
C ALA A 61 7.99 8.65 1.55
N SER A 62 8.90 8.24 0.68
CA SER A 62 9.38 9.02 -0.47
C SER A 62 9.00 8.30 -1.76
N ARG A 63 8.76 9.06 -2.83
CA ARG A 63 8.50 8.52 -4.17
C ARG A 63 9.62 8.92 -5.13
N ASP A 64 10.16 7.94 -5.85
CA ASP A 64 11.08 8.13 -6.97
C ASP A 64 10.50 7.41 -8.20
N GLY A 65 10.01 8.19 -9.16
CA GLY A 65 9.24 7.66 -10.28
C GLY A 65 7.97 6.94 -9.83
N ASP A 66 7.91 5.64 -10.10
CA ASP A 66 6.80 4.74 -9.75
C ASP A 66 7.05 3.96 -8.44
N ARG A 67 8.22 4.09 -7.83
CA ARG A 67 8.60 3.38 -6.60
C ARG A 67 8.45 4.27 -5.38
N TYR A 68 7.95 3.67 -4.31
CA TYR A 68 7.81 4.26 -2.98
C TYR A 68 8.77 3.56 -2.03
N ALA A 69 9.36 4.30 -1.10
CA ALA A 69 10.22 3.76 -0.05
C ALA A 69 9.85 4.40 1.29
N ALA A 70 9.92 3.63 2.38
CA ALA A 70 9.68 4.17 3.72
C ALA A 70 10.75 5.21 4.10
N VAL A 71 10.35 6.29 4.76
CA VAL A 71 11.27 7.29 5.30
C VAL A 71 11.65 6.89 6.73
N GLY A 72 12.96 6.73 6.96
CA GLY A 72 13.50 6.31 8.25
C GLY A 72 13.35 4.80 8.47
N ALA A 73 14.46 4.08 8.29
CA ALA A 73 14.66 2.70 8.73
C ALA A 73 15.70 2.68 9.85
#